data_AF-A0A6A3FJL1-F1
#
_entry.id   AF-A0A6A3FJL1-F1
#
_cell.length_a   1.000
_cell.length_b   1.000
_cell.length_c   1.000
_cell.angle_alpha   90.00
_cell.angle_beta   90.00
_cell.angle_gamma   90.00
#
_symmetry.space_group_name_H-M   'P 1'
#
loop_
_entity.id
_entity.type
_entity.pdbx_description
1 polymer ?
#
loop_
_entity_poly.entity_id
_entity_poly.type
_entity_poly.pdbx_seq_one_letter_code
_entity_poly.pdbx_strand_id
1 'polypeptide(L)'
;MKVEKASTVVAFGLGAVRLVVIMVAKAFGACRIITVENKPEKFQIAKKFLTTKEFLMAKEFESTEYMNPRTTRTVRNRMCLEEGFGSLDYTVECIGRLETMCVAL
;
A
#
# COMPACT_ATOMS: atom_id res chain seq x y z
N MET A 1 8.71 11.03 12.96
CA MET A 1 8.47 9.59 13.13
C MET A 1 9.41 8.83 12.18
N LYS A 2 9.99 7.71 12.59
CA LYS A 2 10.91 6.90 11.77
C LYS A 2 10.36 5.48 11.69
N VAL A 3 10.54 4.82 10.54
CA VAL A 3 10.15 3.43 10.33
C VAL A 3 11.05 2.52 11.18
N GLU A 4 10.42 1.61 11.93
CA GLU A 4 11.12 0.62 12.75
C GLU A 4 11.81 -0.45 11.89
N LYS A 5 12.89 -1.02 12.42
CA LYS A 5 13.58 -2.12 11.73
C LYS A 5 12.67 -3.34 11.68
N ALA A 6 12.78 -4.10 10.60
CA ALA A 6 12.00 -5.30 10.34
C ALA A 6 10.47 -5.08 10.21
N SER A 7 10.01 -3.83 10.10
CA SER A 7 8.59 -3.53 9.93
C SER A 7 8.07 -3.84 8.52
N THR A 8 6.77 -4.00 8.41
CA THR A 8 6.01 -4.06 7.16
C THR A 8 5.43 -2.68 6.82
N VAL A 9 5.77 -2.16 5.65
CA VAL A 9 5.30 -0.85 5.16
C VAL A 9 4.44 -1.03 3.91
N VAL A 10 3.25 -0.45 3.90
CA VAL A 10 2.35 -0.40 2.74
C VAL A 10 2.31 1.01 2.19
N ALA A 11 2.55 1.18 0.90
CA ALA A 11 2.43 2.47 0.23
C ALA A 11 1.42 2.41 -0.92
N PHE A 12 0.44 3.32 -0.91
CA PHE A 12 -0.62 3.39 -1.91
C PHE A 12 -0.22 4.31 -3.08
N GLY A 13 -0.46 3.86 -4.31
CA GLY A 13 -0.16 4.55 -5.56
C GLY A 13 1.19 4.17 -6.16
N LEU A 14 1.52 4.78 -7.30
CA LEU A 14 2.80 4.63 -8.03
C LEU A 14 3.40 5.96 -8.49
N GLY A 15 3.25 7.02 -7.69
CA GLY A 15 3.84 8.33 -7.95
C GLY A 15 5.28 8.50 -7.45
N ALA A 16 5.88 9.67 -7.73
CA ALA A 16 7.22 10.04 -7.27
C ALA A 16 7.32 10.08 -5.74
N VAL A 17 6.33 10.65 -5.06
CA VAL A 17 6.26 10.72 -3.59
C VAL A 17 6.39 9.33 -2.97
N ARG A 18 5.68 8.35 -3.53
CA ARG A 18 5.73 6.97 -3.06
C ARG A 18 7.09 6.31 -3.26
N LEU A 19 7.79 6.60 -4.36
CA LEU A 19 9.17 6.11 -4.55
C LEU A 19 10.08 6.55 -3.40
N VAL A 20 9.95 7.82 -2.98
CA VAL A 20 10.70 8.34 -1.83
C VAL A 20 10.34 7.58 -0.55
N VAL A 21 9.06 7.31 -0.29
CA VAL A 21 8.60 6.53 0.87
C VAL A 21 9.26 5.15 0.90
N ILE A 22 9.28 4.44 -0.22
CA ILE A 22 9.90 3.11 -0.31
C ILE A 22 11.41 3.18 -0.11
N MET A 23 12.08 4.17 -0.70
CA MET A 23 13.52 4.37 -0.51
C MET A 23 13.85 4.63 0.96
N VAL A 24 13.06 5.45 1.63
CA VAL A 24 13.21 5.75 3.06
C VAL A 24 12.92 4.53 3.94
N ALA A 25 11.83 3.81 3.68
CA ALA A 25 11.48 2.59 4.42
C ALA A 25 12.59 1.54 4.29
N LYS A 26 13.14 1.36 3.08
CA LYS A 26 14.26 0.46 2.82
C LYS A 26 15.54 0.93 3.52
N ALA A 27 15.85 2.23 3.48
CA ALA A 27 17.02 2.80 4.14
C ALA A 27 16.97 2.62 5.67
N PHE A 28 15.78 2.60 6.26
CA PHE A 28 15.60 2.34 7.69
C PHE A 28 15.46 0.86 8.07
N GLY A 29 15.46 -0.04 7.09
CA GLY A 29 15.50 -1.48 7.32
C GLY A 29 14.13 -2.14 7.50
N ALA A 30 13.08 -1.63 6.84
CA ALA A 30 11.81 -2.35 6.70
C ALA A 30 12.05 -3.76 6.12
N CYS A 31 11.45 -4.79 6.73
CA CYS A 31 11.57 -6.16 6.24
C CYS A 31 10.77 -6.35 4.95
N ARG A 32 9.59 -5.74 4.92
CA ARG A 32 8.59 -5.97 3.87
C ARG A 32 8.00 -4.64 3.43
N ILE A 33 7.94 -4.44 2.12
CA ILE A 33 7.38 -3.20 1.54
C ILE A 33 6.42 -3.60 0.43
N ILE A 34 5.16 -3.20 0.60
CA ILE A 34 4.04 -3.57 -0.26
C ILE A 34 3.56 -2.33 -0.99
N THR A 35 3.28 -2.50 -2.28
CA THR A 35 2.70 -1.44 -3.10
C THR A 35 1.25 -1.76 -3.42
N VAL A 36 0.35 -0.82 -3.18
CA VAL A 36 -1.07 -0.92 -3.56
C VAL A 36 -1.34 0.00 -4.73
N GLU A 37 -1.83 -0.51 -5.85
CA GLU A 37 -2.18 0.29 -7.02
C GLU A 37 -3.45 -0.28 -7.67
N ASN A 38 -4.37 0.59 -8.08
CA ASN A 38 -5.60 0.19 -8.77
C ASN A 38 -5.42 0.11 -10.28
N LYS A 39 -4.51 0.91 -10.83
CA LYS A 39 -4.28 1.02 -12.27
C LYS A 39 -3.34 -0.07 -12.81
N PRO A 40 -3.84 -1.06 -13.58
CA PRO A 40 -3.02 -2.16 -14.09
C PRO A 40 -1.92 -1.67 -15.05
N GLU A 41 -2.13 -0.58 -15.77
CA GLU A 41 -1.13 0.03 -16.66
C GLU A 41 0.11 0.50 -15.90
N LYS A 42 -0.05 0.95 -14.65
CA LYS A 42 1.07 1.42 -13.83
C LYS A 42 1.86 0.26 -13.23
N PHE A 43 1.30 -0.94 -13.18
CA PHE A 43 1.97 -2.13 -12.67
C PHE A 43 3.23 -2.51 -13.44
N GLN A 44 3.21 -2.31 -14.77
CA GLN A 44 4.37 -2.58 -15.61
C GLN A 44 5.52 -1.62 -15.31
N ILE A 45 5.20 -0.36 -15.02
CA ILE A 45 6.16 0.66 -14.57
C ILE A 45 6.67 0.26 -13.19
N ALA A 46 5.78 -0.12 -12.27
CA ALA A 46 6.10 -0.61 -10.95
C ALA A 46 7.18 -1.71 -10.99
N LYS A 47 6.95 -2.77 -11.78
CA LYS A 47 7.87 -3.89 -11.93
C LYS A 47 9.27 -3.49 -12.43
N LYS A 48 9.38 -2.43 -13.23
CA LYS A 48 10.66 -1.95 -13.77
C LYS A 48 11.45 -1.12 -12.74
N PHE A 49 10.75 -0.31 -11.95
CA PHE A 49 11.38 0.67 -11.05
C PHE A 49 11.40 0.23 -9.58
N LEU A 50 10.79 -0.90 -9.24
CA LEU A 50 10.66 -1.36 -7.86
C LEU A 50 11.51 -2.58 -7.55
N THR A 51 12.10 -2.56 -6.36
CA THR A 51 12.71 -3.74 -5.74
C THR A 51 11.70 -4.63 -5.01
N THR A 52 10.46 -4.16 -4.83
CA THR A 52 9.42 -4.84 -4.07
C THR A 52 8.61 -5.77 -4.96
N LYS A 53 8.47 -7.04 -4.55
CA LYS A 53 7.78 -8.09 -5.33
C LYS A 53 6.29 -8.18 -5.04
N GLU A 54 5.80 -7.45 -4.04
CA GLU A 54 4.45 -7.57 -3.54
C GLU A 54 3.60 -6.39 -3.97
N PHE A 55 2.58 -6.72 -4.75
CA PHE A 55 1.65 -5.76 -5.28
C PHE A 55 0.23 -6.21 -5.01
N LEU A 56 -0.58 -5.31 -4.48
CA LEU A 56 -2.03 -5.53 -4.40
C LEU A 56 -2.70 -4.78 -5.55
N MET A 57 -3.42 -5.54 -6.38
CA MET A 57 -4.27 -4.95 -7.40
C MET A 57 -5.59 -4.54 -6.76
N ALA A 58 -5.73 -3.24 -6.64
CA ALA A 58 -6.76 -2.59 -5.86
C ALA A 58 -8.04 -2.41 -6.72
N LYS A 59 -8.49 -3.48 -7.41
CA LYS A 59 -9.67 -3.49 -8.30
C LYS A 59 -10.95 -3.05 -7.59
N GLU A 60 -10.96 -3.32 -6.30
CA GLU A 60 -12.03 -2.97 -5.40
C GLU A 60 -12.15 -1.44 -5.26
N PHE A 61 -11.07 -0.66 -5.26
CA PHE A 61 -11.05 0.78 -4.94
C PHE A 61 -11.66 1.74 -5.99
N GLU A 62 -12.35 1.21 -7.01
CA GLU A 62 -12.93 2.01 -8.09
C GLU A 62 -14.41 2.38 -7.88
N SER A 63 -15.11 1.77 -6.91
CA SER A 63 -16.52 2.10 -6.67
C SER A 63 -16.69 3.25 -5.67
N THR A 64 -17.79 3.99 -5.73
CA THR A 64 -18.14 5.04 -4.77
C THR A 64 -18.60 4.49 -3.41
N GLU A 65 -18.65 3.16 -3.22
CA GLU A 65 -19.09 2.52 -1.96
C GLU A 65 -18.01 2.49 -0.86
N TYR A 66 -16.79 2.96 -1.13
CA TYR A 66 -15.65 2.92 -0.20
C TYR A 66 -15.72 3.95 0.93
N MET A 67 -16.72 4.82 0.88
CA MET A 67 -17.12 5.67 2.01
C MET A 67 -17.87 4.86 3.09
N ASN A 68 -18.26 3.61 2.81
CA ASN A 68 -18.86 2.71 3.79
C ASN A 68 -17.76 2.07 4.66
N PRO A 69 -17.73 2.33 5.99
CA PRO A 69 -16.72 1.79 6.88
C PRO A 69 -16.62 0.26 6.86
N ARG A 70 -17.70 -0.44 6.50
CA ARG A 70 -17.71 -1.91 6.39
C ARG A 70 -16.85 -2.39 5.22
N THR A 71 -16.93 -1.72 4.08
CA THR A 71 -16.20 -2.06 2.86
C THR A 71 -14.71 -1.77 3.05
N THR A 72 -14.38 -0.59 3.57
CA THR A 72 -13.00 -0.19 3.94
C THR A 72 -12.37 -1.17 4.92
N ARG A 73 -13.11 -1.56 5.98
CA ARG A 73 -12.65 -2.55 6.96
C ARG A 73 -12.44 -3.92 6.34
N THR A 74 -13.27 -4.33 5.38
CA THR A 74 -13.13 -5.61 4.69
C THR A 74 -11.84 -5.68 3.90
N VAL A 75 -11.51 -4.63 3.14
CA VAL A 75 -10.26 -4.56 2.36
C VAL A 75 -9.03 -4.58 3.27
N ARG A 76 -9.03 -3.75 4.32
CA ARG A 76 -7.94 -3.73 5.30
C ARG A 76 -7.78 -5.08 6.01
N ASN A 77 -8.88 -5.69 6.44
CA ASN A 77 -8.83 -7.01 7.07
C ASN A 77 -8.23 -8.05 6.12
N ARG A 78 -8.63 -8.05 4.85
CA ARG A 78 -8.03 -8.94 3.83
C ARG A 78 -6.53 -8.70 3.64
N MET A 79 -6.09 -7.45 3.64
CA MET A 79 -4.66 -7.12 3.61
C MET A 79 -3.94 -7.70 4.83
N CYS A 80 -4.57 -7.68 6.01
CA CYS A 80 -3.98 -8.16 7.26
C CYS A 80 -4.09 -9.68 7.49
N LEU A 81 -4.77 -10.43 6.63
CA LEU A 81 -4.82 -11.89 6.73
C LEU A 81 -3.45 -12.50 6.44
N GLU A 82 -3.18 -13.69 6.98
CA GLU A 82 -1.93 -14.44 6.71
C GLU A 82 -1.74 -14.75 5.22
N GLU A 83 -2.83 -15.02 4.50
CA GLU A 83 -2.84 -15.22 3.05
C GLU A 83 -2.57 -13.92 2.26
N GLY A 84 -2.69 -12.77 2.91
CA GLY A 84 -2.39 -11.45 2.37
C GLY A 84 -0.97 -11.01 2.74
N PHE A 85 -0.89 -9.99 3.60
CA PHE A 85 0.37 -9.39 4.01
C PHE A 85 0.70 -9.60 5.49
N GLY A 86 -0.18 -10.25 6.25
CA GLY A 86 -0.02 -10.39 7.70
C GLY A 86 -0.07 -9.04 8.41
N SER A 87 0.75 -8.85 9.45
CA SER A 87 0.77 -7.59 10.19
C SER A 87 1.33 -6.43 9.36
N LEU A 88 0.60 -5.31 9.36
CA LEU A 88 1.01 -4.06 8.74
C LEU A 88 1.38 -3.05 9.83
N ASP A 89 2.62 -2.59 9.85
CA ASP A 89 3.10 -1.64 10.87
C ASP A 89 2.92 -0.19 10.43
N TYR A 90 3.13 0.07 9.14
CA TYR A 90 2.98 1.40 8.57
C TYR A 90 2.22 1.36 7.25
N THR A 91 1.31 2.30 7.09
CA THR A 91 0.53 2.54 5.87
C THR A 91 0.72 3.99 5.47
N VAL A 92 1.00 4.23 4.18
CA VAL A 92 1.24 5.58 3.65
C VAL A 92 0.44 5.77 2.38
N GLU A 93 -0.50 6.71 2.42
CA GLU A 93 -1.30 7.10 1.29
C GLU A 93 -0.53 8.12 0.42
N CYS A 94 -0.37 7.85 -0.88
CA CYS A 94 0.34 8.74 -1.80
C CYS A 94 -0.42 8.98 -3.12
N ILE A 95 -1.75 8.78 -3.14
CA ILE A 95 -2.62 9.03 -4.30
C ILE A 95 -3.39 10.34 -4.12
N GLY A 96 -3.74 10.70 -2.87
CA GLY A 96 -4.53 11.89 -2.55
C GLY A 96 -6.03 11.65 -2.72
N ARG A 97 -6.51 10.43 -2.45
CA ARG A 97 -7.94 10.06 -2.55
C ARG A 97 -8.51 9.69 -1.19
N LEU A 98 -9.73 10.11 -0.92
CA LEU A 98 -10.39 9.87 0.37
C LEU A 98 -10.58 8.37 0.61
N GLU A 99 -10.93 7.62 -0.44
CA GLU A 99 -11.18 6.18 -0.37
C GLU A 99 -9.91 5.41 0.05
N THR A 100 -8.75 5.80 -0.48
CA THR A 100 -7.46 5.16 -0.16
C THR A 100 -6.92 5.61 1.19
N MET A 101 -7.23 6.85 1.61
CA MET A 101 -6.92 7.32 2.97
C MET A 101 -7.68 6.50 4.02
N CYS A 102 -8.98 6.25 3.79
CA CYS A 102 -9.79 5.44 4.71
C CYS A 102 -9.25 4.01 4.87
N VAL A 103 -8.69 3.41 3.81
CA VAL A 103 -8.10 2.06 3.88
C VAL A 103 -6.72 2.07 4.52
N ALA A 104 -5.98 3.17 4.42
CA ALA A 104 -4.69 3.34 5.05
C ALA A 104 -4.77 3.58 6.58
N LEU A 105 -5.97 3.77 7.15
CA LEU A 105 -6.22 3.92 8.60
C LEU A 105 -6.49 2.56 9.28
#